data_AF-A0A1Z5J9W8-F1
#
_entry.id   AF-A0A1Z5J9W8-F1
#
_cell.length_a   1.000
_cell.length_b   1.000
_cell.length_c   1.000
_cell.angle_alpha   90.00
_cell.angle_beta   90.00
_cell.angle_gamma   90.00
#
_symmetry.space_group_name_H-M   'P 1'
#
loop_
_entity.id
_entity.type
_entity.pdbx_description
1 polymer ?
#
loop_
_entity_poly.entity_id
_entity_poly.type
_entity_poly.pdbx_seq_one_letter_code
_entity_poly.pdbx_strand_id
1 'polypeptide(L)'
;MFRLHSKLTRKSRRWFATSAATEEQLLREEAKALTLKLYRACVRSVRHIRHGNALDEAEFQRREEERLDLLYDDSSTIKRNPMLSMLPPVDRQDELRSRAEYYLQYARDYFQQEAGCLDGEQWFQQRVARYVYSLHRGEHQRKWLLQDMGFDDPFSGLDEIRLELFQKNAQALAAQQDVATDESNASTTKVENRDREDDNAYAWSDDEEEGDERHLPGLNTNAKSGGGV
;
A
#
# COMPACT_ATOMS: atom_id res chain seq x y z
N MET A 1 -38.81 -4.21 48.16
CA MET A 1 -38.30 -3.17 47.24
C MET A 1 -36.89 -2.79 47.68
N PHE A 2 -35.84 -3.26 47.00
CA PHE A 2 -34.46 -2.86 47.29
C PHE A 2 -33.89 -2.13 46.07
N ARG A 3 -33.67 -0.81 46.20
CA ARG A 3 -32.88 0.00 45.25
C ARG A 3 -31.43 0.00 45.73
N LEU A 4 -30.59 -0.82 45.12
CA LEU A 4 -29.13 -0.69 45.22
C LEU A 4 -28.69 0.41 44.25
N HIS A 5 -28.27 1.56 44.76
CA HIS A 5 -27.63 2.62 43.98
C HIS A 5 -26.11 2.36 43.95
N SER A 6 -25.58 1.94 42.80
CA SER A 6 -24.15 1.83 42.55
C SER A 6 -23.56 3.23 42.37
N LYS A 7 -23.01 3.79 43.45
CA LYS A 7 -22.15 4.97 43.37
C LYS A 7 -20.74 4.54 42.97
N LEU A 8 -20.50 4.31 41.68
CA LEU A 8 -19.13 4.28 41.17
C LEU A 8 -18.52 5.69 41.30
N THR A 9 -17.48 5.78 42.10
CA THR A 9 -16.85 7.03 42.48
C THR A 9 -15.99 7.59 41.35
N ARG A 10 -16.05 8.91 41.12
CA ARG A 10 -15.24 9.67 40.15
C ARG A 10 -13.72 9.42 40.26
N LYS A 11 -13.22 8.95 41.41
CA LYS A 11 -11.80 8.60 41.61
C LYS A 11 -11.36 7.37 40.84
N SER A 12 -12.25 6.40 40.57
CA SER A 12 -11.90 5.19 39.81
C SER A 12 -11.62 5.50 38.33
N ARG A 13 -12.39 6.42 37.73
CA ARG A 13 -12.21 6.83 36.32
C ARG A 13 -10.83 7.45 36.01
N ARG A 14 -10.20 8.12 36.99
CA ARG A 14 -8.93 8.82 36.75
C ARG A 14 -7.73 7.87 36.61
N TRP A 15 -7.76 6.70 37.26
CA TRP A 15 -6.70 5.70 37.16
C TRP A 15 -6.77 4.89 35.87
N PHE A 16 -7.99 4.54 35.42
CA PHE A 16 -8.20 3.86 34.14
C PHE A 16 -7.83 4.73 32.94
N ALA A 17 -8.11 6.04 32.97
CA ALA A 17 -7.75 6.96 31.90
C ALA A 17 -6.22 7.08 31.66
N THR A 18 -5.42 7.09 32.75
CA THR A 18 -3.96 7.06 32.65
C THR A 18 -3.42 5.75 32.07
N SER A 19 -4.04 4.61 32.41
CA SER A 19 -3.65 3.29 31.88
C SER A 19 -3.93 3.18 30.38
N ALA A 20 -5.10 3.65 29.93
CA ALA A 20 -5.50 3.60 28.53
C ALA A 20 -4.64 4.52 27.65
N ALA A 21 -4.33 5.74 28.13
CA ALA A 21 -3.45 6.65 27.41
C ALA A 21 -2.01 6.10 27.26
N THR A 22 -1.50 5.42 28.29
CA THR A 22 -0.19 4.74 28.18
C THR A 22 -0.22 3.55 27.22
N GLU A 23 -1.31 2.78 27.20
CA GLU A 23 -1.46 1.65 26.29
C GLU A 23 -1.56 2.10 24.83
N GLU A 24 -2.33 3.16 24.55
CA GLU A 24 -2.41 3.77 23.22
C GLU A 24 -1.04 4.27 22.75
N GLN A 25 -0.27 4.93 23.62
CA GLN A 25 1.06 5.41 23.28
C GLN A 25 2.01 4.26 22.94
N LEU A 26 1.97 3.16 23.69
CA LEU A 26 2.77 1.96 23.39
C LEU A 26 2.39 1.35 22.03
N LEU A 27 1.10 1.31 21.69
CA LEU A 27 0.65 0.85 20.38
C LEU A 27 1.11 1.77 19.24
N ARG A 28 1.08 3.09 19.45
CA ARG A 28 1.63 4.07 18.48
C ARG A 28 3.13 3.86 18.26
N GLU A 29 3.88 3.63 19.32
CA GLU A 29 5.32 3.35 19.25
C GLU A 29 5.60 2.02 18.52
N GLU A 30 4.81 0.99 18.80
CA GLU A 30 4.90 -0.30 18.13
C GLU A 30 4.57 -0.20 16.64
N ALA A 31 3.50 0.49 16.28
CA ALA A 31 3.14 0.76 14.88
C ALA A 31 4.27 1.52 14.16
N LYS A 32 4.83 2.55 14.80
CA LYS A 32 5.98 3.28 14.25
C LYS A 32 7.18 2.36 14.04
N ALA A 33 7.46 1.47 14.98
CA ALA A 33 8.56 0.51 14.87
C ALA A 33 8.36 -0.48 13.70
N LEU A 34 7.15 -1.02 13.55
CA LEU A 34 6.79 -1.92 12.44
C LEU A 34 6.90 -1.22 11.08
N THR A 35 6.34 -0.02 10.95
CA THR A 35 6.42 0.78 9.73
C THR A 35 7.86 1.13 9.37
N LEU A 36 8.67 1.55 10.34
CA LEU A 36 10.09 1.85 10.11
C LEU A 36 10.90 0.59 9.73
N LYS A 37 10.59 -0.56 10.32
CA LYS A 37 11.24 -1.85 9.98
C LYS A 37 10.97 -2.19 8.50
N LEU A 38 9.70 -2.14 8.09
CA LEU A 38 9.31 -2.40 6.71
C LEU A 38 9.92 -1.37 5.74
N TYR A 39 9.80 -0.08 6.03
CA TYR A 39 10.38 0.98 5.20
C TYR A 39 11.90 0.80 5.00
N ARG A 40 12.63 0.48 6.08
CA ARG A 40 14.07 0.20 5.99
C ARG A 40 14.35 -1.01 5.11
N ALA A 41 13.53 -2.05 5.18
CA ALA A 41 13.67 -3.22 4.32
C ALA A 41 13.40 -2.88 2.84
N CYS A 42 12.38 -2.07 2.54
CA CYS A 42 12.13 -1.56 1.19
C CYS A 42 13.34 -0.77 0.66
N VAL A 43 13.87 0.17 1.45
CA VAL A 43 15.05 0.96 1.06
C VAL A 43 16.28 0.07 0.83
N ARG A 44 16.50 -0.95 1.68
CA ARG A 44 17.60 -1.92 1.48
C ARG A 44 17.40 -2.75 0.22
N SER A 45 16.18 -3.17 -0.08
CA SER A 45 15.83 -3.90 -1.30
C SER A 45 16.15 -3.05 -2.54
N VAL A 46 15.73 -1.79 -2.55
CA VAL A 46 16.04 -0.85 -3.65
C VAL A 46 17.55 -0.62 -3.80
N ARG A 47 18.28 -0.49 -2.69
CA ARG A 47 19.75 -0.38 -2.73
C ARG A 47 20.42 -1.65 -3.28
N HIS A 48 19.83 -2.82 -3.04
CA HIS A 48 20.32 -4.08 -3.59
C HIS A 48 20.18 -4.11 -5.11
N ILE A 49 19.00 -3.73 -5.62
CA ILE A 49 18.68 -3.66 -7.05
C ILE A 49 19.56 -2.66 -7.82
N ARG A 50 20.01 -1.59 -7.16
CA ARG A 50 20.84 -0.53 -7.76
C ARG A 50 22.11 -1.04 -8.44
N HIS A 51 22.67 -2.15 -7.97
CA HIS A 51 23.92 -2.68 -8.51
C HIS A 51 23.75 -3.49 -9.80
N GLY A 52 22.51 -3.78 -10.18
CA GLY A 52 22.19 -4.67 -11.28
C GLY A 52 22.48 -6.14 -10.96
N ASN A 53 22.01 -7.03 -11.84
CA ASN A 53 22.30 -8.46 -11.79
C ASN A 53 22.70 -8.98 -13.19
N ALA A 54 22.88 -10.30 -13.30
CA ALA A 54 23.22 -10.94 -14.57
C ALA A 54 22.12 -10.79 -15.64
N LEU A 55 20.84 -10.69 -15.23
CA LEU A 55 19.73 -10.47 -16.16
C LEU A 55 19.80 -9.06 -16.75
N ASP A 56 20.06 -8.05 -15.92
CA ASP A 56 20.25 -6.67 -16.36
C ASP A 56 21.42 -6.57 -17.35
N GLU A 57 22.55 -7.21 -17.04
CA GLU A 57 23.73 -7.18 -17.92
C GLU A 57 23.47 -7.88 -19.27
N ALA A 58 22.75 -9.00 -19.28
CA ALA A 58 22.36 -9.66 -20.52
C ALA A 58 21.41 -8.79 -21.36
N GLU A 59 20.49 -8.06 -20.72
CA GLU A 59 19.61 -7.11 -21.41
C GLU A 59 20.39 -5.94 -22.00
N PHE A 60 21.35 -5.38 -21.26
CA PHE A 60 22.23 -4.31 -21.75
C PHE A 60 23.04 -4.77 -22.96
N GLN A 61 23.67 -5.95 -22.88
CA GLN A 61 24.46 -6.51 -23.98
C GLN A 61 23.61 -6.72 -25.23
N ARG A 62 22.42 -7.30 -25.09
CA ARG A 62 21.50 -7.49 -26.22
C ARG A 62 21.17 -6.16 -26.90
N ARG A 63 20.87 -5.09 -26.13
CA ARG A 63 20.56 -3.77 -26.69
C ARG A 63 21.77 -3.10 -27.36
N GLU A 64 22.96 -3.31 -26.82
CA GLU A 64 24.21 -2.83 -27.42
C GLU A 64 24.50 -3.57 -28.75
N GLU A 65 24.31 -4.89 -28.79
CA GLU A 65 24.45 -5.71 -30.00
C GLU A 65 23.41 -5.31 -31.06
N GLU A 66 22.13 -5.19 -30.70
CA GLU A 66 21.07 -4.72 -31.61
C GLU A 66 21.40 -3.35 -32.21
N ARG A 67 22.01 -2.45 -31.42
CA ARG A 67 22.44 -1.13 -31.90
C ARG A 67 23.63 -1.24 -32.86
N LEU A 68 24.57 -2.13 -32.62
CA LEU A 68 25.73 -2.36 -33.49
C LEU A 68 25.31 -3.03 -34.81
N ASP A 69 24.41 -4.01 -34.77
CA ASP A 69 23.87 -4.66 -35.96
C ASP A 69 23.18 -3.64 -36.88
N LEU A 70 22.45 -2.68 -36.31
CA LEU A 70 21.85 -1.56 -37.06
C LEU A 70 22.88 -0.61 -37.70
N LEU A 71 24.09 -0.52 -37.15
CA LEU A 71 25.17 0.33 -37.65
C LEU A 71 26.03 -0.38 -38.72
N TYR A 72 26.13 -1.71 -38.69
CA TYR A 72 27.10 -2.51 -39.45
C TYR A 72 26.49 -3.48 -40.47
N ASP A 73 25.20 -3.39 -40.82
CA ASP A 73 24.62 -4.19 -41.91
C ASP A 73 25.27 -3.85 -43.26
N ASP A 74 26.22 -4.70 -43.67
CA ASP A 74 27.09 -4.63 -44.85
C ASP A 74 26.37 -5.08 -46.15
N SER A 75 25.03 -5.06 -46.18
CA SER A 75 24.29 -5.41 -47.38
C SER A 75 24.09 -4.21 -48.31
N SER A 76 24.61 -4.36 -49.52
CA SER A 76 24.59 -3.47 -50.69
C SER A 76 23.21 -3.05 -51.21
N THR A 77 22.19 -2.99 -50.36
CA THR A 77 20.85 -2.51 -50.68
C THR A 77 20.51 -1.44 -49.68
N ILE A 78 20.71 -0.18 -50.10
CA ILE A 78 20.39 1.03 -49.35
C ILE A 78 18.95 0.96 -48.83
N LYS A 79 18.75 0.45 -47.61
CA LYS A 79 17.59 0.82 -46.80
C LYS A 79 17.86 2.23 -46.33
N ARG A 80 17.36 3.18 -47.13
CA ARG A 80 17.27 4.59 -46.76
C ARG A 80 16.41 4.71 -45.52
N ASN A 81 17.05 4.61 -44.36
CA ASN A 81 16.81 5.43 -43.19
C ASN A 81 17.80 5.02 -42.11
N PRO A 82 19.04 5.56 -42.15
CA PRO A 82 19.83 5.76 -40.93
C PRO A 82 19.20 6.90 -40.13
N MET A 83 17.87 6.91 -39.96
CA MET A 83 17.22 7.76 -38.99
C MET A 83 17.51 7.14 -37.64
N LEU A 84 18.69 7.52 -37.15
CA LEU A 84 18.99 7.75 -35.75
C LEU A 84 18.17 6.87 -34.81
N SER A 85 18.83 5.90 -34.18
CA SER A 85 18.51 5.66 -32.77
C SER A 85 18.70 7.01 -32.05
N MET A 86 17.64 7.83 -32.02
CA MET A 86 17.53 9.05 -31.21
C MET A 86 17.59 8.70 -29.72
N LEU A 87 17.56 7.41 -29.40
CA LEU A 87 17.84 6.89 -28.09
C LEU A 87 19.34 7.05 -27.79
N PRO A 88 19.68 7.71 -26.66
CA PRO A 88 21.06 7.85 -26.23
C PRO A 88 21.72 6.47 -26.08
N PRO A 89 23.07 6.40 -26.10
CA PRO A 89 23.78 5.17 -25.77
C PRO A 89 23.28 4.57 -24.46
N VAL A 90 23.27 3.24 -24.37
CA VAL A 90 22.90 2.52 -23.15
C VAL A 90 23.92 2.89 -22.07
N ASP A 91 23.51 3.73 -21.12
CA ASP A 91 24.32 4.05 -19.94
C ASP A 91 23.85 3.17 -18.79
N ARG A 92 24.55 2.04 -18.62
CA ARG A 92 24.30 1.06 -17.56
C ARG A 92 24.14 1.73 -16.19
N GLN A 93 25.01 2.69 -15.87
CA GLN A 93 25.05 3.29 -14.54
C GLN A 93 23.90 4.28 -14.33
N ASP A 94 23.53 5.03 -15.37
CA ASP A 94 22.40 5.94 -15.33
C ASP A 94 21.06 5.21 -15.29
N GLU A 95 20.90 4.15 -16.08
CA GLU A 95 19.67 3.34 -16.09
C GLU A 95 19.46 2.62 -14.75
N LEU A 96 20.49 1.96 -14.21
CA LEU A 96 20.40 1.32 -12.89
C LEU A 96 20.14 2.32 -11.76
N ARG A 97 20.76 3.50 -11.83
CA ARG A 97 20.55 4.59 -10.85
C ARG A 97 19.13 5.13 -10.92
N SER A 98 18.67 5.51 -12.11
CA SER A 98 17.34 6.09 -12.31
C SER A 98 16.23 5.11 -11.90
N ARG A 99 16.40 3.82 -12.21
CA ARG A 99 15.51 2.75 -11.72
C ARG A 99 15.48 2.67 -10.19
N ALA A 100 16.64 2.70 -9.54
CA ALA A 100 16.70 2.67 -8.09
C ALA A 100 16.08 3.94 -7.46
N GLU A 101 16.29 5.11 -8.06
CA GLU A 101 15.70 6.37 -7.62
C GLU A 101 14.16 6.36 -7.76
N TYR A 102 13.64 5.82 -8.87
CA TYR A 102 12.21 5.63 -9.07
C TYR A 102 11.58 4.80 -7.94
N TYR A 103 12.15 3.62 -7.63
CA TYR A 103 11.60 2.76 -6.58
C TYR A 103 11.82 3.32 -5.16
N LEU A 104 12.89 4.09 -4.96
CA LEU A 104 13.10 4.80 -3.70
C LEU A 104 11.99 5.85 -3.49
N GLN A 105 11.65 6.61 -4.53
CA GLN A 105 10.58 7.59 -4.47
C GLN A 105 9.22 6.93 -4.29
N TYR A 106 8.94 5.86 -5.05
CA TYR A 106 7.73 5.05 -4.89
C TYR A 106 7.55 4.57 -3.44
N ALA A 107 8.62 4.04 -2.83
CA ALA A 107 8.57 3.61 -1.44
C ALA A 107 8.24 4.78 -0.49
N ARG A 108 8.86 5.96 -0.68
CA ARG A 108 8.55 7.15 0.14
C ARG A 108 7.09 7.56 0.03
N ASP A 109 6.58 7.64 -1.20
CA ASP A 109 5.21 8.08 -1.48
C ASP A 109 4.20 7.09 -0.89
N TYR A 110 4.47 5.78 -1.00
CA TYR A 110 3.65 4.74 -0.41
C TYR A 110 3.47 4.92 1.11
N PHE A 111 4.57 5.11 1.84
CA PHE A 111 4.50 5.31 3.29
C PHE A 111 3.95 6.67 3.69
N GLN A 112 4.10 7.70 2.85
CA GLN A 112 3.52 9.01 3.09
C GLN A 112 2.00 9.01 2.97
N GLN A 113 1.44 8.32 1.96
CA GLN A 113 -0.01 8.19 1.77
C GLN A 113 -0.67 7.43 2.92
N GLU A 114 0.02 6.42 3.46
CA GLU A 114 -0.51 5.57 4.54
C GLU A 114 -0.14 6.05 5.94
N ALA A 115 0.65 7.12 6.09
CA ALA A 115 1.06 7.66 7.39
C ALA A 115 -0.13 8.05 8.28
N GLY A 116 -1.21 8.57 7.68
CA GLY A 116 -2.36 9.13 8.40
C GLY A 116 -3.34 8.10 8.98
N CYS A 117 -3.18 6.80 8.73
CA CYS A 117 -4.19 5.81 9.14
C CYS A 117 -4.38 5.72 10.66
N LEU A 118 -3.35 6.03 11.46
CA LEU A 118 -3.37 6.01 12.93
C LEU A 118 -3.25 7.39 13.58
N ASP A 119 -3.28 8.49 12.81
CA ASP A 119 -3.10 9.85 13.33
C ASP A 119 -4.33 10.43 14.03
N GLY A 120 -5.48 9.74 13.98
CA GLY A 120 -6.69 10.14 14.69
C GLY A 120 -6.64 9.86 16.20
N GLU A 121 -7.46 10.59 16.97
CA GLU A 121 -7.63 10.37 18.42
C GLU A 121 -8.38 9.07 18.74
N GLN A 122 -9.17 8.54 17.79
CA GLN A 122 -9.98 7.33 18.00
C GLN A 122 -9.50 6.19 17.11
N TRP A 123 -9.24 5.05 17.74
CA TRP A 123 -8.75 3.84 17.10
C TRP A 123 -9.94 2.96 16.75
N PHE A 124 -10.48 3.13 15.54
CA PHE A 124 -11.53 2.25 15.04
C PHE A 124 -10.95 0.96 14.47
N GLN A 125 -11.69 -0.14 14.60
CA GLN A 125 -11.30 -1.44 14.03
C GLN A 125 -10.92 -1.34 12.55
N GLN A 126 -11.64 -0.52 11.78
CA GLN A 126 -11.37 -0.28 10.36
C GLN A 126 -10.00 0.38 10.11
N ARG A 127 -9.56 1.31 10.98
CA ARG A 127 -8.24 1.96 10.87
C ARG A 127 -7.11 0.98 11.16
N VAL A 128 -7.28 0.15 12.18
CA VAL A 128 -6.32 -0.93 12.52
C VAL A 128 -6.23 -1.92 11.36
N ALA A 129 -7.37 -2.36 10.82
CA ALA A 129 -7.42 -3.27 9.68
C ALA A 129 -6.75 -2.67 8.44
N ARG A 130 -7.00 -1.38 8.14
CA ARG A 130 -6.35 -0.67 7.05
C ARG A 130 -4.84 -0.61 7.24
N TYR A 131 -4.36 -0.27 8.44
CA TYR A 131 -2.93 -0.22 8.74
C TYR A 131 -2.25 -1.58 8.52
N VAL A 132 -2.84 -2.65 9.06
CA VAL A 132 -2.33 -4.04 8.90
C VAL A 132 -2.30 -4.42 7.42
N TYR A 133 -3.36 -4.13 6.67
CA TYR A 133 -3.41 -4.36 5.23
C TYR A 133 -2.31 -3.61 4.48
N SER A 134 -2.08 -2.33 4.80
CA SER A 134 -1.01 -1.53 4.19
C SER A 134 0.38 -2.11 4.48
N LEU A 135 0.63 -2.63 5.68
CA LEU A 135 1.90 -3.32 5.95
C LEU A 135 2.07 -4.60 5.12
N HIS A 136 1.04 -5.44 5.03
CA HIS A 136 1.10 -6.65 4.21
C HIS A 136 1.26 -6.34 2.72
N ARG A 137 0.53 -5.36 2.22
CA ARG A 137 0.63 -4.92 0.83
C ARG A 137 2.02 -4.38 0.52
N GLY A 138 2.59 -3.56 1.40
CA GLY A 138 3.94 -3.03 1.24
C GLY A 138 4.99 -4.14 1.22
N GLU A 139 4.88 -5.14 2.10
CA GLU A 139 5.77 -6.30 2.11
C GLU A 139 5.62 -7.16 0.84
N HIS A 140 4.40 -7.39 0.40
CA HIS A 140 4.13 -8.11 -0.84
C HIS A 140 4.74 -7.39 -2.05
N GLN A 141 4.53 -6.08 -2.17
CA GLN A 141 5.10 -5.27 -3.26
C GLN A 141 6.63 -5.29 -3.25
N ARG A 142 7.26 -5.23 -2.07
CA ARG A 142 8.71 -5.34 -1.92
C ARG A 142 9.24 -6.68 -2.43
N LYS A 143 8.60 -7.79 -2.05
CA LYS A 143 8.97 -9.15 -2.49
C LYS A 143 8.75 -9.32 -3.99
N TRP A 144 7.61 -8.88 -4.50
CA TRP A 144 7.29 -8.92 -5.92
C TRP A 144 8.34 -8.18 -6.74
N LEU A 145 8.75 -6.97 -6.31
CA LEU A 145 9.77 -6.18 -6.98
C LEU A 145 11.11 -6.93 -7.13
N LEU A 146 11.58 -7.58 -6.06
CA LEU A 146 12.81 -8.35 -6.11
C LEU A 146 12.68 -9.57 -7.03
N GLN A 147 11.56 -10.29 -6.91
CA GLN A 147 11.28 -11.47 -7.73
C GLN A 147 11.19 -11.14 -9.22
N ASP A 148 10.47 -10.07 -9.57
CA ASP A 148 10.26 -9.62 -10.95
C ASP A 148 11.59 -9.23 -11.62
N MET A 149 12.48 -8.59 -10.87
CA MET A 149 13.83 -8.26 -11.35
C MET A 149 14.86 -9.39 -11.19
N GLY A 150 14.45 -10.58 -10.71
CA GLY A 150 15.34 -11.73 -10.55
C GLY A 150 16.42 -11.55 -9.49
N PHE A 151 16.12 -10.80 -8.42
CA PHE A 151 16.96 -10.71 -7.22
C PHE A 151 16.44 -11.65 -6.13
N ASP A 152 17.36 -12.29 -5.42
CA ASP A 152 17.03 -12.97 -4.17
C ASP A 152 16.62 -11.95 -3.09
N ASP A 153 15.79 -12.37 -2.14
CA ASP A 153 15.37 -11.54 -1.02
C ASP A 153 16.12 -11.90 0.28
N PRO A 154 17.23 -11.19 0.60
CA PRO A 154 17.95 -11.41 1.85
C PRO A 154 17.31 -10.64 3.03
N PHE A 155 16.22 -9.91 2.82
CA PHE A 155 15.69 -8.97 3.80
C PHE A 155 14.40 -9.48 4.44
N SER A 156 14.41 -9.67 5.76
CA SER A 156 13.17 -9.85 6.52
C SER A 156 12.46 -8.49 6.70
N GLY A 157 11.46 -8.22 5.87
CA GLY A 157 10.79 -6.92 5.88
C GLY A 157 9.77 -6.77 7.00
N LEU A 158 8.80 -7.68 7.07
CA LEU A 158 7.71 -7.64 8.04
C LEU A 158 7.89 -8.67 9.16
N ASP A 159 7.56 -8.27 10.38
CA ASP A 159 7.56 -9.14 11.55
C ASP A 159 6.14 -9.61 11.83
N GLU A 160 5.75 -10.75 11.26
CA GLU A 160 4.36 -11.23 11.30
C GLU A 160 3.89 -11.45 12.74
N ILE A 161 4.75 -12.02 13.59
CA ILE A 161 4.41 -12.27 15.01
C ILE A 161 4.12 -10.96 15.74
N ARG A 162 4.96 -9.94 15.57
CA ARG A 162 4.74 -8.64 16.20
C ARG A 162 3.52 -7.92 15.63
N LEU A 163 3.27 -8.06 14.33
CA LEU A 163 2.10 -7.47 13.67
C LEU A 163 0.79 -8.08 14.19
N GLU A 164 0.73 -9.41 14.34
CA GLU A 164 -0.43 -10.11 14.91
C GLU A 164 -0.69 -9.68 16.36
N LEU A 165 0.38 -9.59 17.17
CA LEU A 165 0.28 -9.11 18.55
C LEU A 165 -0.24 -7.66 18.60
N PHE A 166 0.31 -6.79 17.76
CA PHE A 166 -0.15 -5.42 17.62
C PHE A 166 -1.62 -5.36 17.23
N GLN A 167 -2.03 -6.10 16.20
CA GLN A 167 -3.41 -6.11 15.71
C GLN A 167 -4.38 -6.54 16.80
N LYS A 168 -4.06 -7.61 17.54
CA LYS A 168 -4.88 -8.11 18.65
C LYS A 168 -5.05 -7.05 19.75
N ASN A 169 -3.96 -6.42 20.16
CA ASN A 169 -3.99 -5.40 21.21
C ASN A 169 -4.74 -4.13 20.76
N ALA A 170 -4.51 -3.70 19.51
CA ALA A 170 -5.18 -2.54 18.93
C ALA A 170 -6.69 -2.76 18.75
N GLN A 171 -7.11 -3.97 18.35
CA GLN A 171 -8.53 -4.33 18.27
C GLN A 171 -9.18 -4.40 19.65
N ALA A 172 -8.47 -4.89 20.67
CA ALA A 172 -8.95 -4.90 22.04
C ALA A 172 -9.15 -3.48 22.59
N LEU A 173 -8.23 -2.56 22.29
CA LEU A 173 -8.37 -1.14 22.65
C LEU A 173 -9.56 -0.49 21.91
N ALA A 174 -9.71 -0.75 20.60
CA ALA A 174 -10.83 -0.26 19.81
C ALA A 174 -12.19 -0.69 20.39
N ALA A 175 -12.33 -1.98 20.74
CA ALA A 175 -13.55 -2.50 21.33
C ALA A 175 -13.89 -1.86 22.69
N GLN A 176 -12.87 -1.51 23.50
CA GLN A 176 -13.10 -0.79 24.76
C GLN A 176 -13.57 0.65 24.52
N GLN A 177 -13.06 1.32 23.48
CA GLN A 177 -13.49 2.66 23.09
C GLN A 177 -14.94 2.65 22.61
N ASP A 178 -15.32 1.69 21.75
CA ASP A 178 -16.67 1.56 21.20
C ASP A 178 -17.73 1.40 22.32
N VAL A 179 -17.48 0.51 23.29
CA VAL A 179 -18.36 0.29 24.46
C VAL A 179 -18.51 1.55 25.31
N ALA A 180 -17.45 2.32 25.50
CA ALA A 180 -17.50 3.56 26.29
C ALA A 180 -18.36 4.64 25.63
N THR A 181 -18.38 4.70 24.29
CA THR A 181 -19.24 5.61 23.52
C THR A 181 -20.72 5.25 23.64
N ASP A 182 -21.07 3.96 23.57
CA ASP A 182 -22.48 3.51 23.65
C ASP A 182 -23.10 3.77 25.03
N GLU A 183 -22.36 3.57 26.11
CA GLU A 183 -22.84 3.90 27.48
C GLU A 183 -23.08 5.41 27.67
N SER A 184 -22.29 6.25 27.00
CA SER A 184 -22.43 7.71 27.08
C SER A 184 -23.64 8.24 26.29
N ASN A 185 -23.99 7.58 25.19
CA ASN A 185 -25.16 7.92 24.37
C ASN A 185 -26.47 7.40 24.99
N ALA A 186 -26.46 6.21 25.60
CA ALA A 186 -27.62 5.65 26.30
C ALA A 186 -28.04 6.47 27.55
N SER A 187 -27.13 7.27 28.10
CA SER A 187 -27.39 8.21 29.19
C SER A 187 -28.09 9.50 28.75
N THR A 188 -28.09 9.83 27.45
CA THR A 188 -28.57 11.11 26.92
C THR A 188 -29.95 11.00 26.26
N THR A 189 -30.46 9.79 26.03
CA THR A 189 -31.78 9.53 25.42
C THR A 189 -32.90 9.38 26.45
N LYS A 190 -33.08 10.39 27.31
CA LYS A 190 -34.34 10.66 28.01
C LYS A 190 -34.51 12.17 28.04
N VAL A 191 -35.65 12.66 27.53
CA VAL A 191 -35.95 14.07 27.17
C VAL A 191 -35.44 14.35 25.75
N GLU A 192 -36.24 14.45 24.69
CA GLU A 192 -37.60 14.97 24.55
C GLU A 192 -38.24 14.36 23.28
N ASN A 193 -39.40 13.73 23.43
CA ASN A 193 -40.37 13.62 22.34
C ASN A 193 -40.95 15.02 22.11
N ARG A 194 -40.59 15.67 21.01
CA ARG A 194 -41.38 16.77 20.44
C ARG A 194 -41.31 16.69 18.93
N ASP A 195 -42.42 16.19 18.38
CA ASP A 195 -43.06 16.59 17.14
C ASP A 195 -42.26 17.60 16.30
N ARG A 196 -41.67 17.09 15.22
CA ARG A 196 -41.27 17.90 14.09
C ARG A 196 -41.56 17.12 12.82
N GLU A 197 -42.82 17.23 12.40
CA GLU A 197 -43.17 17.20 10.99
C GLU A 197 -42.42 18.38 10.34
N ASP A 198 -41.44 18.09 9.50
CA ASP A 198 -40.94 19.08 8.55
C ASP A 198 -40.53 18.36 7.27
N ASP A 199 -41.25 18.74 6.23
CA ASP A 199 -41.14 18.30 4.86
C ASP A 199 -39.71 18.50 4.35
N ASN A 200 -39.07 17.43 3.89
CA ASN A 200 -38.01 17.59 2.91
C ASN A 200 -38.04 16.47 1.87
N ALA A 201 -39.00 16.63 0.97
CA ALA A 201 -38.97 16.03 -0.35
C ALA A 201 -37.75 16.58 -1.11
N TYR A 202 -36.61 15.90 -0.98
CA TYR A 202 -35.52 15.99 -1.96
C TYR A 202 -35.38 14.63 -2.63
N ALA A 203 -36.24 14.47 -3.64
CA ALA A 203 -36.10 13.48 -4.69
C ALA A 203 -34.76 13.73 -5.39
N TRP A 204 -33.78 12.88 -5.10
CA TRP A 204 -32.65 12.70 -6.00
C TRP A 204 -33.17 11.82 -7.14
N SER A 205 -33.56 12.53 -8.20
CA SER A 205 -33.81 11.94 -9.51
C SER A 205 -32.57 11.19 -9.97
N ASP A 206 -32.77 9.89 -10.03
CA ASP A 206 -32.18 8.95 -10.98
C ASP A 206 -32.07 9.60 -12.37
N ASP A 207 -30.85 9.86 -12.81
CA ASP A 207 -30.53 10.25 -14.18
C ASP A 207 -29.37 9.34 -14.63
N GLU A 208 -29.77 8.18 -15.16
CA GLU A 208 -29.08 7.47 -16.23
C GLU A 208 -28.83 8.49 -17.37
N GLU A 209 -27.74 8.51 -18.13
CA GLU A 209 -27.25 7.49 -19.06
C GLU A 209 -26.11 8.14 -19.91
N GLU A 210 -25.48 7.34 -20.78
CA GLU A 210 -24.46 7.66 -21.80
C GLU A 210 -23.01 7.73 -21.29
N GLY A 211 -22.09 6.84 -21.65
CA GLY A 211 -22.01 6.00 -22.85
C GLY A 211 -20.63 6.23 -23.46
N ASP A 212 -19.69 5.31 -23.25
CA ASP A 212 -18.50 5.21 -24.12
C ASP A 212 -17.99 3.76 -24.13
N GLU A 213 -18.67 2.93 -24.93
CA GLU A 213 -18.18 1.64 -25.40
C GLU A 213 -16.93 1.84 -26.27
N ARG A 214 -15.76 1.95 -25.65
CA ARG A 214 -14.50 1.75 -26.38
C ARG A 214 -14.24 0.26 -26.58
N HIS A 215 -14.78 -0.20 -27.71
CA HIS A 215 -14.35 -1.35 -28.51
C HIS A 215 -12.85 -1.66 -28.34
N LEU A 216 -12.54 -2.75 -27.63
CA LEU A 216 -11.23 -3.38 -27.69
C LEU A 216 -11.26 -4.45 -28.78
N PRO A 217 -10.47 -4.34 -29.86
CA PRO A 217 -10.38 -5.40 -30.85
C PRO A 217 -9.72 -6.64 -30.26
N GLY A 218 -10.42 -7.77 -30.40
CA GLY A 218 -9.95 -9.09 -30.02
C GLY A 218 -8.77 -9.59 -30.87
N LEU A 219 -7.83 -10.23 -30.17
CA LEU A 219 -7.10 -11.46 -30.48
C LEU A 219 -6.62 -11.71 -31.92
N ASN A 220 -5.31 -11.91 -32.05
CA ASN A 220 -4.79 -12.90 -32.99
C ASN A 220 -3.66 -13.72 -32.36
N THR A 221 -4.02 -14.76 -31.63
CA THR A 221 -3.12 -15.86 -31.22
C THR A 221 -3.15 -16.93 -32.30
N ASN A 222 -2.31 -16.78 -33.33
CA ASN A 222 -2.11 -17.83 -34.31
C ASN A 222 -1.03 -18.81 -33.81
N ALA A 223 -1.46 -19.77 -32.99
CA ALA A 223 -0.69 -20.96 -32.67
C ALA A 223 -0.78 -21.94 -33.86
N LYS A 224 0.31 -22.09 -34.61
CA LYS A 224 0.42 -23.11 -35.65
C LYS A 224 1.27 -24.26 -35.15
N SER A 225 0.58 -25.28 -34.63
CA SER A 225 1.08 -26.64 -34.43
C SER A 225 0.94 -27.46 -35.71
N GLY A 226 1.97 -28.22 -36.07
CA GLY A 226 1.99 -29.27 -37.09
C GLY A 226 3.40 -29.40 -37.67
N GLY A 227 4.15 -30.49 -37.60
CA GLY A 227 3.78 -31.91 -37.47
C GLY A 227 3.82 -32.59 -38.84
N GLY A 228 4.88 -33.38 -39.11
CA GLY A 228 5.11 -34.20 -40.31
C GLY A 228 6.01 -33.49 -41.34
N VAL A 229 7.12 -34.04 -41.83
CA VAL A 229 7.54 -35.44 -42.09
C VAL A 229 8.99 -35.63 -41.67
#